data_AF-A9KH44-F1
#
_entry.id   AF-A9KH44-F1
#
_cell.length_a   1.000
_cell.length_b   1.000
_cell.length_c   1.000
_cell.angle_alpha   90.00
_cell.angle_beta   90.00
_cell.angle_gamma   90.00
#
_symmetry.space_group_name_H-M   'P 1'
#
loop_
_entity.id
_entity.type
_entity.pdbx_description
1 polymer ?
#
loop_
_entity_poly.entity_id
_entity_poly.type
_entity_poly.pdbx_seq_one_letter_code
_entity_poly.pdbx_strand_id
1 'polypeptide(L)'
;MFERIVNPPSSPPFLALAAPIEREFISPQTKEALSQRKAKGIKLGRPKGQATTLKLDTKREQIINYLKKEVSKRSIARIIECSPAMLYAWLKTRSIPL
;
A
#
# COMPACT_ATOMS: atom_id res chain seq x y z
N MET A 1 -3.02 36.70 39.92
CA MET A 1 -4.39 36.61 39.34
C MET A 1 -4.72 37.80 38.44
N PHE A 2 -4.20 39.01 38.72
CA PHE A 2 -4.46 40.24 37.95
C PHE A 2 -3.70 40.38 36.61
N GLU A 3 -2.60 39.67 36.39
CA GLU A 3 -1.79 39.74 35.14
C GLU A 3 -2.50 39.19 33.88
N ARG A 4 -3.59 38.42 34.02
CA ARG A 4 -4.34 37.84 32.88
C ARG A 4 -5.44 38.75 32.33
N ILE A 5 -5.75 39.85 33.02
CA ILE A 5 -6.83 40.78 32.64
C ILE A 5 -6.30 41.93 31.77
N VAL A 6 -5.04 42.32 31.95
CA VAL A 6 -4.42 43.47 31.25
C VAL A 6 -3.74 43.08 29.93
N ASN A 7 -3.40 41.80 29.74
CA ASN A 7 -2.92 41.26 28.47
C ASN A 7 -3.81 40.08 28.07
N PRO A 8 -4.84 40.27 27.22
CA PRO A 8 -5.54 39.13 26.65
C PRO A 8 -4.50 38.25 25.92
N PRO A 9 -4.57 36.90 26.01
CA PRO A 9 -3.68 36.07 25.24
C PRO A 9 -3.80 36.52 23.78
N SER A 10 -2.65 36.83 23.19
CA SER A 10 -2.50 37.37 21.84
C SER A 10 -3.55 36.75 20.93
N SER A 11 -4.35 37.61 20.29
CA SER A 11 -5.36 37.20 19.30
C SER A 11 -4.75 36.08 18.46
N PRO A 12 -5.39 34.90 18.37
CA PRO A 12 -4.78 33.77 17.71
C PRO A 12 -4.34 34.23 16.33
N PRO A 13 -3.08 33.98 15.95
CA PRO A 13 -2.57 34.45 14.68
C PRO A 13 -3.52 33.97 13.59
N PHE A 14 -3.77 34.79 12.58
CA PHE A 14 -4.71 34.51 11.50
C PHE A 14 -4.59 33.07 10.94
N LEU A 15 -3.37 32.55 10.87
CA LEU A 15 -3.05 31.17 10.46
C LEU A 15 -3.69 30.08 11.35
N ALA A 16 -3.77 30.29 12.66
CA ALA A 16 -4.42 29.36 13.60
C ALA A 16 -5.94 29.32 13.39
N LEU A 17 -6.55 30.44 12.96
CA LEU A 17 -7.98 30.50 12.62
C LEU A 17 -8.27 29.92 11.22
N ALA A 18 -7.30 30.00 10.29
CA ALA A 18 -7.43 29.46 8.95
C ALA A 18 -7.25 27.93 8.88
N ALA A 19 -6.46 27.34 9.77
CA ALA A 19 -6.12 25.91 9.72
C ALA A 19 -7.33 24.93 9.73
N PRO A 20 -8.40 25.14 10.53
CA PRO A 20 -9.59 24.28 10.49
C PRO A 20 -10.29 24.33 9.13
N ILE A 21 -10.38 25.52 8.54
CA ILE A 21 -11.03 25.76 7.25
C ILE A 21 -10.24 25.01 6.17
N GLU A 22 -8.93 25.21 6.08
CA GLU A 22 -8.08 24.52 5.10
C GLU A 22 -8.24 23.00 5.16
N ARG A 23 -8.35 22.43 6.37
CA ARG A 23 -8.54 20.98 6.55
C ARG A 23 -9.84 20.47 5.94
N GLU A 24 -10.92 21.25 6.00
CA GLU A 24 -12.21 20.91 5.39
C GLU A 24 -12.12 20.90 3.85
N PHE A 25 -11.26 21.74 3.27
CA PHE A 25 -11.08 21.88 1.81
C PHE A 25 -10.12 20.87 1.16
N ILE A 26 -9.33 20.10 1.93
CA ILE A 26 -8.42 19.07 1.36
C ILE A 26 -9.21 17.96 0.62
N SER A 27 -10.31 17.49 1.22
CA SER A 27 -11.07 16.38 0.66
C SER A 27 -11.77 16.69 -0.68
N PRO A 28 -12.48 17.83 -0.86
CA PRO A 28 -13.08 18.17 -2.15
C PRO A 28 -12.01 18.39 -3.23
N GLN A 29 -10.92 19.10 -2.91
CA GLN A 29 -9.84 19.35 -3.88
C GLN A 29 -9.22 18.06 -4.42
N THR A 30 -8.98 17.08 -3.54
CA THR A 30 -8.44 15.77 -3.94
C THR A 30 -9.45 15.00 -4.82
N LYS A 31 -10.75 15.08 -4.50
CA LYS A 31 -11.81 14.43 -5.29
C LYS A 31 -11.94 15.07 -6.67
N GLU A 32 -11.86 16.39 -6.77
CA GLU A 32 -11.88 17.11 -8.05
C GLU A 32 -10.68 16.72 -8.92
N ALA A 33 -9.46 16.70 -8.34
CA ALA A 33 -8.27 16.27 -9.05
C ALA A 33 -8.37 14.81 -9.54
N LEU A 34 -8.93 13.90 -8.73
CA LEU A 34 -9.19 12.51 -9.14
C LEU A 34 -10.26 12.43 -10.24
N SER A 35 -11.33 13.22 -10.16
CA SER A 35 -12.37 13.30 -11.19
C SER A 35 -11.79 13.76 -12.53
N GLN A 36 -10.96 14.80 -12.53
CA GLN A 36 -10.26 15.27 -13.73
C GLN A 36 -9.33 14.21 -14.32
N ARG A 37 -8.57 13.49 -13.48
CA ARG A 37 -7.71 12.38 -13.93
C ARG A 37 -8.52 11.25 -14.57
N LYS A 38 -9.67 10.91 -13.97
CA LYS A 38 -10.60 9.92 -14.51
C LYS A 38 -11.19 10.37 -15.85
N ALA A 39 -11.56 11.64 -15.99
CA ALA A 39 -12.07 12.23 -17.23
C ALA A 39 -11.04 12.22 -18.37
N LYS A 40 -9.75 12.40 -18.03
CA LYS A 40 -8.61 12.24 -18.96
C LYS A 40 -8.31 10.78 -19.33
N GLY A 41 -9.12 9.82 -18.87
CA GLY A 41 -8.95 8.40 -19.15
C GLY A 41 -7.81 7.74 -18.36
N ILE A 42 -7.21 8.42 -17.38
CA ILE A 42 -6.15 7.87 -16.53
C ILE A 42 -6.79 6.84 -15.59
N LYS A 43 -6.32 5.59 -15.67
CA LYS A 43 -6.77 4.52 -14.77
C LYS A 43 -6.30 4.82 -13.35
N LEU A 44 -7.26 5.02 -12.45
CA LEU A 44 -7.01 5.16 -11.02
C LEU A 44 -6.96 3.77 -10.37
N GLY A 45 -6.03 3.56 -9.44
CA GLY A 45 -5.91 2.33 -8.66
C GLY A 45 -4.88 1.34 -9.20
N ARG A 46 -5.04 0.06 -8.82
CA ARG A 46 -4.07 -1.00 -9.14
C ARG A 46 -4.05 -1.27 -10.65
N PRO A 47 -2.87 -1.38 -11.28
CA PRO A 47 -2.78 -1.76 -12.69
C PRO A 47 -3.47 -3.10 -12.94
N LYS A 48 -4.18 -3.19 -14.07
CA LYS A 48 -4.84 -4.42 -14.50
C LYS A 48 -3.78 -5.43 -14.97
N GLY A 49 -3.84 -6.65 -14.45
CA GLY A 49 -3.01 -7.77 -14.90
C GLY A 49 -2.31 -8.49 -13.76
N GLN A 50 -1.77 -9.68 -14.08
CA GLN A 50 -0.81 -10.34 -13.21
C GLN A 50 0.52 -9.57 -13.29
N ALA A 51 1.21 -9.44 -12.15
CA ALA A 51 2.53 -8.83 -12.15
C ALA A 51 3.48 -9.68 -13.00
N THR A 52 4.20 -9.05 -13.94
CA THR A 52 5.20 -9.72 -14.78
C THR A 52 6.25 -10.42 -13.93
N THR A 53 6.66 -9.76 -12.85
CA THR A 53 7.60 -10.28 -11.85
C THR A 53 6.89 -10.39 -10.50
N LEU A 54 6.90 -11.60 -9.93
CA LEU A 54 6.47 -11.84 -8.57
C LEU A 54 7.68 -11.84 -7.64
N LYS A 55 7.46 -11.45 -6.38
CA LYS A 55 8.50 -11.51 -5.33
C LYS A 55 9.12 -12.92 -5.16
N LEU A 56 8.36 -13.96 -5.51
CA LEU A 56 8.82 -15.36 -5.45
C LEU A 56 9.77 -15.72 -6.60
N ASP A 57 9.79 -14.96 -7.70
CA ASP A 57 10.68 -15.25 -8.83
C ASP A 57 12.16 -15.09 -8.43
N THR A 58 12.49 -14.16 -7.52
CA THR A 58 13.85 -13.99 -6.96
C THR A 58 14.29 -15.20 -6.12
N LYS A 59 13.34 -15.89 -5.47
CA LYS A 59 13.60 -17.07 -4.63
C LYS A 59 13.33 -18.38 -5.37
N ARG A 60 13.20 -18.35 -6.71
CA ARG A 60 12.86 -19.52 -7.53
C ARG A 60 13.81 -20.69 -7.32
N GLU A 61 15.12 -20.43 -7.33
CA GLU A 61 16.13 -21.48 -7.17
C GLU A 61 16.04 -22.16 -5.81
N GLN A 62 15.79 -21.39 -4.75
CA GLN A 62 15.58 -21.92 -3.41
C GLN A 62 14.34 -22.84 -3.38
N ILE A 63 13.22 -22.41 -3.97
CA ILE A 63 11.98 -23.21 -4.05
C ILE A 63 12.25 -24.53 -4.77
N ILE A 64 12.93 -24.49 -5.92
CA ILE A 64 13.27 -25.69 -6.70
C ILE A 64 14.16 -26.64 -5.90
N ASN A 65 15.14 -26.11 -5.17
CA ASN A 65 16.02 -26.92 -4.33
C ASN A 65 15.26 -27.59 -3.18
N TYR A 66 14.30 -26.90 -2.55
CA TYR A 66 13.47 -27.50 -1.52
C TYR A 66 12.48 -28.54 -2.07
N LEU A 67 11.93 -28.33 -3.27
CA LEU A 67 11.10 -29.31 -3.95
C LEU A 67 11.89 -30.58 -4.30
N LYS A 68 13.13 -30.44 -4.78
CA LYS A 68 14.03 -31.59 -5.03
C LYS A 68 14.38 -32.38 -3.76
N LYS A 69 14.40 -31.71 -2.61
CA LYS A 69 14.64 -32.33 -1.30
C LYS A 69 13.38 -32.92 -0.65
N GLU A 70 12.27 -33.02 -1.41
CA GLU A 70 10.98 -33.55 -0.96
C GLU A 70 10.41 -32.83 0.28
N VAL A 71 10.78 -31.56 0.47
CA VAL A 71 10.25 -30.76 1.59
C VAL A 71 8.78 -30.46 1.34
N SER A 72 7.94 -30.63 2.36
CA SER A 72 6.52 -30.33 2.25
C SER A 72 6.29 -28.88 1.80
N LYS A 73 5.33 -28.67 0.89
CA LYS A 73 4.98 -27.34 0.35
C LYS A 73 4.60 -26.35 1.46
N ARG A 74 4.03 -26.86 2.57
CA ARG A 74 3.71 -26.07 3.77
C ARG A 74 4.97 -25.58 4.49
N SER A 75 5.97 -26.44 4.62
CA SER A 75 7.27 -26.08 5.20
C SER A 75 8.02 -25.09 4.31
N ILE A 76 7.98 -25.27 2.98
CA ILE A 76 8.58 -24.33 2.02
C ILE A 76 7.97 -22.92 2.18
N ALA A 77 6.65 -22.83 2.32
CA ALA A 77 5.98 -21.55 2.54
C ALA A 77 6.43 -20.85 3.84
N ARG A 78 6.69 -21.62 4.90
CA ARG A 78 7.22 -21.09 6.18
C ARG A 78 8.67 -20.62 6.03
N ILE A 79 9.52 -21.40 5.36
CA ILE A 79 10.94 -21.06 5.13
C ILE A 79 11.08 -19.79 4.28
N ILE A 80 10.19 -19.62 3.30
CA ILE A 80 10.24 -18.50 2.35
C ILE A 80 9.48 -17.27 2.86
N GLU A 81 8.79 -17.41 3.98
CA GLU A 81 7.93 -16.39 4.61
C GLU A 81 6.82 -15.90 3.66
N CYS A 82 6.16 -16.85 2.98
CA CYS A 82 5.06 -16.55 2.09
C CYS A 82 3.78 -17.31 2.50
N SER A 83 2.62 -16.77 2.09
CA SER A 83 1.37 -17.49 2.28
C SER A 83 1.36 -18.77 1.43
N PRO A 84 0.90 -19.92 1.94
CA PRO A 84 0.76 -21.15 1.15
C PRO A 84 -0.05 -20.91 -0.14
N ALA A 85 -1.09 -20.07 -0.09
CA ALA A 85 -1.91 -19.74 -1.25
C ALA A 85 -1.10 -19.04 -2.35
N MET A 86 -0.16 -18.15 -1.97
CA MET A 86 0.74 -17.49 -2.92
C MET A 86 1.72 -18.48 -3.53
N LEU A 87 2.25 -19.42 -2.74
CA LEU A 87 3.14 -20.46 -3.25
C LEU A 87 2.42 -21.37 -4.25
N TYR A 88 1.20 -21.83 -3.95
CA TYR A 88 0.40 -22.63 -4.87
C TYR A 88 0.06 -21.88 -6.15
N ALA A 89 -0.37 -20.61 -6.04
CA ALA A 89 -0.66 -19.77 -7.20
C ALA A 89 0.58 -19.54 -8.07
N TRP A 90 1.75 -19.39 -7.45
CA TRP A 90 3.02 -19.23 -8.15
C TRP A 90 3.44 -20.52 -8.86
N LEU A 91 3.35 -21.69 -8.21
CA LEU A 91 3.62 -23.00 -8.81
C LEU A 91 2.72 -23.27 -10.02
N LYS A 92 1.42 -22.95 -9.91
CA LYS A 92 0.45 -23.07 -11.00
C LYS A 92 0.77 -22.14 -12.18
N THR A 93 1.12 -20.88 -11.90
CA THR A 93 1.45 -19.89 -12.94
C THR A 93 2.72 -20.25 -13.71
N ARG A 94 3.66 -20.98 -13.09
CA ARG A 94 4.94 -21.36 -13.69
C ARG A 94 4.99 -22.82 -14.18
N SER A 95 3.86 -23.54 -14.15
CA SER A 95 3.75 -24.95 -14.57
C SER A 95 4.82 -25.86 -13.97
N ILE A 96 5.17 -25.64 -12.70
CA ILE A 96 6.13 -26.50 -11.99
C ILE A 96 5.35 -27.71 -11.47
N PRO A 97 5.77 -28.95 -11.80
CA PRO A 97 5.06 -30.15 -11.37
C PRO A 97 4.98 -30.22 -9.84
N LEU A 98 3.80 -30.57 -9.35
CA LEU A 98 3.51 -30.76 -7.93
C LEU A 98 3.99 -32.12 -7.44
#